data_AF-A0A9E3M9R2-F1
#
_entry.id   AF-A0A9E3M9R2-F1
#
_cell.length_a   1.000
_cell.length_b   1.000
_cell.length_c   1.000
_cell.angle_alpha   90.00
_cell.angle_beta   90.00
_cell.angle_gamma   90.00
#
_symmetry.space_group_name_H-M   'P 1'
#
loop_
_entity.id
_entity.type
_entity.pdbx_description
1 polymer ?
#
loop_
_entity_poly.entity_id
_entity_poly.type
_entity_poly.pdbx_seq_one_letter_code
_entity_poly.pdbx_strand_id
1 'polypeptide(L)'
;MPDNYEVLRRFRNNIPDLHNGSYRRVWGKAVTKKSMRSAVNAKCQDCMCWQSAEIKQCDIVTCPLWQYRPNQGKDEKAQSEAVVGIARQICVEPATSFAETPSTDVSRTGNVLI
;
A
#
# COMPACT_ATOMS: atom_id res chain seq x y z
N MET A 1 -27.32 -1.21 -9.32
CA MET A 1 -25.85 -1.37 -9.17
C MET A 1 -25.33 -2.07 -10.41
N PRO A 2 -24.19 -1.64 -10.99
CA PRO A 2 -23.61 -2.36 -12.12
C PRO A 2 -23.19 -3.77 -11.69
N ASP A 3 -23.34 -4.74 -12.58
CA ASP A 3 -22.81 -6.09 -12.35
C ASP A 3 -21.27 -6.11 -12.43
N ASN A 4 -20.68 -7.22 -11.96
CA ASN A 4 -19.23 -7.38 -11.94
C ASN A 4 -18.59 -7.32 -13.33
N TYR A 5 -19.32 -7.72 -14.38
CA TYR A 5 -18.82 -7.66 -15.75
C TYR A 5 -18.60 -6.21 -16.19
N GLU A 6 -19.59 -5.35 -15.97
CA GLU A 6 -19.50 -3.94 -16.37
C GLU A 6 -18.45 -3.19 -15.53
N VAL A 7 -18.32 -3.50 -14.23
CA VAL A 7 -17.25 -2.94 -13.38
C VAL A 7 -15.86 -3.29 -13.93
N LEU A 8 -15.61 -4.57 -14.23
CA LEU A 8 -14.32 -5.01 -14.77
C LEU A 8 -14.04 -4.44 -16.17
N ARG A 9 -15.06 -4.37 -17.02
CA ARG A 9 -14.97 -3.79 -18.37
C ARG A 9 -14.62 -2.30 -18.32
N ARG A 10 -15.30 -1.52 -17.49
CA ARG A 10 -15.02 -0.09 -17.29
C ARG A 10 -13.61 0.13 -16.77
N PHE A 11 -13.20 -0.62 -15.74
CA PHE A 11 -11.85 -0.52 -15.20
C PHE A 11 -10.81 -0.77 -16.29
N ARG A 12 -10.94 -1.89 -17.03
CA ARG A 12 -10.04 -2.24 -18.14
C ARG A 12 -9.96 -1.13 -19.20
N ASN A 13 -11.08 -0.51 -19.53
CA ASN A 13 -11.14 0.56 -20.53
C ASN A 13 -10.47 1.86 -20.08
N ASN A 14 -10.42 2.11 -18.76
CA ASN A 14 -9.74 3.28 -18.18
C ASN A 14 -8.22 3.09 -18.04
N ILE A 15 -7.70 1.86 -18.18
CA ILE A 15 -6.26 1.62 -18.18
C ILE A 15 -5.64 2.25 -19.44
N PRO A 16 -4.62 3.12 -19.32
CA PRO A 16 -3.97 3.73 -20.48
C PRO A 16 -3.43 2.67 -21.44
N ASP A 17 -3.65 2.88 -22.74
CA ASP A 17 -3.11 2.03 -23.79
C ASP A 17 -1.69 2.47 -24.20
N LEU A 18 -0.83 2.64 -23.20
CA LEU A 18 0.58 3.00 -23.39
C LEU A 18 1.43 1.74 -23.59
N HIS A 19 2.59 1.91 -24.23
CA HIS A 19 3.57 0.85 -24.44
C HIS A 19 2.95 -0.43 -25.07
N ASN A 20 2.10 -0.25 -26.08
CA ASN A 20 1.41 -1.34 -26.78
C ASN A 20 0.57 -2.22 -25.80
N GLY A 21 -0.32 -1.57 -25.04
CA GLY A 21 -1.24 -2.21 -24.10
C GLY A 21 -0.58 -3.06 -23.03
N SER A 22 0.67 -2.74 -22.64
CA SER A 22 1.42 -3.55 -21.67
C SER A 22 0.70 -3.61 -20.31
N TYR A 23 0.18 -2.49 -19.81
CA TYR A 23 -0.56 -2.39 -18.57
C TYR A 23 -1.86 -3.20 -18.60
N ARG A 24 -2.63 -3.10 -19.69
CA ARG A 24 -3.85 -3.90 -19.90
C ARG A 24 -3.56 -5.41 -19.87
N ARG A 25 -2.43 -5.84 -20.44
CA ARG A 25 -2.00 -7.25 -20.41
C ARG A 25 -1.60 -7.71 -19.02
N VAL A 26 -0.87 -6.89 -18.25
CA VAL A 26 -0.48 -7.20 -16.87
C VAL A 26 -1.72 -7.29 -15.98
N TRP A 27 -2.63 -6.32 -16.06
CA TRP A 27 -3.91 -6.35 -15.35
C TRP A 27 -4.76 -7.56 -15.76
N GLY A 28 -4.83 -7.90 -17.05
CA GLY A 28 -5.53 -9.08 -17.54
C GLY A 28 -5.01 -10.37 -16.89
N LYS A 29 -3.69 -10.54 -16.81
CA LYS A 29 -3.08 -11.69 -16.11
C LYS A 29 -3.41 -11.73 -14.62
N ALA A 30 -3.49 -10.56 -13.99
CA ALA A 30 -3.83 -10.43 -12.57
C ALA A 30 -5.26 -10.89 -12.28
N VAL A 31 -6.24 -10.33 -12.99
CA VAL A 31 -7.67 -10.63 -12.74
C VAL A 31 -8.06 -12.05 -13.15
N THR A 32 -7.35 -12.67 -14.09
CA THR A 32 -7.53 -14.09 -14.43
C THR A 32 -6.72 -15.04 -13.56
N LYS A 33 -6.15 -14.56 -12.43
CA LYS A 33 -5.35 -15.36 -11.47
C LYS A 33 -4.16 -16.11 -12.11
N LYS A 34 -3.62 -15.62 -13.23
CA LYS A 34 -2.50 -16.30 -13.93
C LYS A 34 -1.15 -16.06 -13.26
N SER A 35 -1.00 -14.96 -12.52
CA SER A 35 0.27 -14.60 -11.89
C SER A 35 0.08 -13.61 -10.75
N MET A 36 0.48 -14.01 -9.53
CA MET A 36 0.49 -13.13 -8.36
C MET A 36 1.44 -11.93 -8.55
N ARG A 37 2.60 -12.15 -9.18
CA ARG A 37 3.51 -11.06 -9.52
C ARG A 37 2.86 -10.04 -10.45
N SER A 38 2.01 -10.48 -11.39
CA SER A 38 1.26 -9.57 -12.25
C SER A 38 0.19 -8.80 -11.47
N ALA A 39 -0.43 -9.42 -10.45
CA ALA A 39 -1.38 -8.74 -9.57
C ALA A 39 -0.73 -7.62 -8.75
N VAL A 40 0.42 -7.89 -8.14
CA VAL A 40 1.19 -6.86 -7.42
C VAL A 40 1.61 -5.75 -8.38
N ASN A 41 2.16 -6.10 -9.56
CA ASN A 41 2.59 -5.11 -10.55
C ASN A 41 1.42 -4.24 -11.03
N ALA A 42 0.28 -4.84 -11.38
CA ALA A 42 -0.91 -4.11 -11.78
C ALA A 42 -1.40 -3.17 -10.67
N LYS A 43 -1.34 -3.60 -9.40
CA LYS A 43 -1.76 -2.75 -8.29
C LYS A 43 -0.80 -1.60 -8.02
N CYS A 44 0.51 -1.81 -8.13
CA CYS A 44 1.49 -0.74 -8.04
C CYS A 44 1.33 0.28 -9.18
N GLN A 45 1.06 -0.19 -10.40
CA GLN A 45 0.79 0.67 -11.56
C GLN A 45 -0.48 1.50 -11.35
N ASP A 46 -1.58 0.87 -10.94
CA ASP A 46 -2.84 1.55 -10.61
C ASP A 46 -2.64 2.64 -9.53
N CYS A 47 -1.92 2.31 -8.45
CA CYS A 47 -1.64 3.23 -7.35
C CYS A 47 -0.81 4.46 -7.77
N MET A 48 0.10 4.31 -8.74
CA MET A 48 0.96 5.38 -9.25
C MET A 48 0.44 5.96 -10.58
N CYS A 49 -0.88 5.93 -10.80
CA CYS A 49 -1.53 6.50 -11.99
C CYS A 49 -0.91 6.02 -13.32
N TRP A 50 -0.54 4.73 -13.38
CA TRP A 50 0.08 4.06 -14.51
C TRP A 50 1.47 4.57 -14.90
N GLN A 51 2.15 5.31 -14.01
CA GLN A 51 3.52 5.77 -14.18
C GLN A 51 4.51 4.75 -13.62
N SER A 52 5.10 3.91 -14.48
CA SER A 52 6.00 2.83 -14.03
C SER A 52 7.32 3.32 -13.43
N ALA A 53 7.77 4.53 -13.80
CA ALA A 53 8.98 5.14 -13.25
C ALA A 53 8.79 5.52 -11.77
N GLU A 54 7.63 6.11 -11.43
CA GLU A 54 7.25 6.52 -10.08
C GLU A 54 7.20 5.35 -9.10
N ILE A 55 6.89 4.14 -9.58
CA ILE A 55 6.88 2.95 -8.72
C ILE A 55 8.26 2.74 -8.07
N LYS A 56 9.37 3.06 -8.75
CA LYS A 56 10.70 2.92 -8.15
C LYS A 56 10.93 3.92 -7.01
N GLN A 57 10.37 5.11 -7.15
CA GLN A 57 10.52 6.26 -6.26
C GLN A 57 9.41 6.38 -5.21
N CYS A 58 8.45 5.46 -5.21
CA CYS A 58 7.48 5.37 -4.13
C CYS A 58 8.23 5.23 -2.81
N ASP A 59 7.84 6.00 -1.79
CA ASP A 59 8.41 6.06 -0.41
C ASP A 59 7.44 5.61 0.69
N ILE A 60 6.29 5.06 0.32
CA ILE A 60 5.23 4.60 1.24
C ILE A 60 5.62 3.26 1.88
N VAL A 61 6.56 3.29 2.84
CA VAL A 61 7.08 2.09 3.55
C VAL A 61 6.00 1.37 4.38
N THR A 62 4.90 2.05 4.71
CA THR A 62 3.75 1.47 5.41
C THR A 62 2.85 0.62 4.51
N CYS A 63 3.07 0.66 3.19
CA CYS A 63 2.33 -0.15 2.25
C CYS A 63 2.70 -1.64 2.41
N PRO A 64 1.74 -2.56 2.63
CA PRO A 64 2.05 -3.99 2.75
C PRO A 64 2.62 -4.61 1.47
N LEU A 65 2.46 -3.94 0.32
CA LEU A 65 3.06 -4.35 -0.94
C LEU A 65 4.47 -3.80 -1.17
N TRP A 66 4.99 -2.95 -0.27
CA TRP A 66 6.28 -2.28 -0.39
C TRP A 66 7.43 -3.26 -0.70
N GLN A 67 7.48 -4.36 0.05
CA GLN A 67 8.48 -5.42 -0.10
C GLN A 67 8.35 -6.26 -1.38
N TYR A 68 7.19 -6.20 -2.04
CA TYR A 68 6.90 -6.93 -3.28
C TYR A 68 6.90 -6.03 -4.52
N ARG A 69 7.26 -4.76 -4.35
CA ARG A 69 7.23 -3.74 -5.40
C ARG A 69 8.08 -4.15 -6.61
N PRO A 70 7.61 -3.96 -7.85
CA PRO A 70 8.37 -4.32 -9.03
C PRO A 70 9.58 -3.41 -9.23
N ASN A 71 10.58 -3.91 -9.96
CA ASN A 71 11.75 -3.16 -10.45
C ASN A 71 12.62 -2.49 -9.38
N GLN A 72 12.70 -3.07 -8.17
CA GLN A 72 13.68 -2.67 -7.15
C GLN A 72 15.11 -2.89 -7.67
N GLY A 73 15.96 -1.87 -7.57
CA GLY A 73 17.40 -2.00 -7.76
C GLY A 73 18.05 -2.70 -6.55
N LYS A 74 19.40 -2.72 -6.55
CA LYS A 74 20.16 -3.41 -5.50
C LYS A 74 20.00 -2.72 -4.14
N ASP A 75 20.07 -1.40 -4.13
CA ASP A 75 20.02 -0.59 -2.91
C ASP A 75 18.61 -0.59 -2.32
N GLU A 76 17.58 -0.49 -3.16
CA GLU A 76 16.17 -0.53 -2.75
C GLU A 76 15.78 -1.90 -2.21
N LYS A 77 16.41 -2.97 -2.71
CA LYS A 77 16.21 -4.31 -2.15
C LYS A 77 16.73 -4.39 -0.71
N ALA A 78 17.92 -3.83 -0.45
CA ALA A 78 18.46 -3.76 0.92
C ALA A 78 17.55 -2.94 1.85
N GLN A 79 17.03 -1.81 1.38
CA GLN A 79 16.04 -1.02 2.13
C GLN A 79 14.78 -1.83 2.42
N SER A 80 14.26 -2.57 1.45
CA SER A 80 13.07 -3.40 1.66
C SER A 80 13.31 -4.47 2.74
N GLU A 81 14.49 -5.08 2.76
CA GLU A 81 14.87 -6.08 3.76
C GLU A 81 14.98 -5.48 5.17
N ALA A 82 15.54 -4.27 5.29
CA ALA A 82 15.57 -3.52 6.54
C ALA A 82 14.15 -3.21 7.06
N VAL A 83 13.25 -2.75 6.18
CA VAL A 83 11.84 -2.49 6.52
C VAL A 83 11.14 -3.76 6.99
N VAL A 84 11.38 -4.91 6.33
CA VAL A 84 10.82 -6.20 6.78
C VAL A 84 11.34 -6.58 8.17
N GLY A 85 12.63 -6.33 8.46
CA GLY A 85 13.20 -6.54 9.79
C GLY A 85 12.48 -5.76 10.88
N ILE A 86 12.26 -4.46 10.66
CA ILE A 86 11.53 -3.57 11.57
C ILE A 86 10.07 -4.01 11.71
N ALA A 87 9.39 -4.30 10.59
CA ALA A 87 7.99 -4.71 10.60
C ALA A 87 7.79 -6.03 11.38
N ARG A 88 8.71 -6.98 11.26
CA ARG A 88 8.67 -8.22 12.06
C ARG A 88 8.79 -7.96 13.56
N GLN A 89 9.62 -7.00 13.97
CA GLN A 89 9.72 -6.64 15.39
C GLN A 89 8.37 -6.10 15.89
N ILE A 90 7.80 -5.11 15.20
CA ILE A 90 6.51 -4.50 15.56
C ILE A 90 5.37 -5.54 15.60
N CYS A 91 5.30 -6.43 14.61
CA CYS A 91 4.20 -7.41 14.52
C CYS A 91 4.31 -8.59 15.50
N VAL A 92 5.48 -8.78 16.12
CA VAL A 92 5.71 -9.85 17.11
C VAL A 92 5.70 -9.29 18.53
N GLU A 93 5.85 -7.97 18.69
CA GLU A 93 5.59 -7.34 19.98
C GLU A 93 4.16 -7.67 20.42
N PRO A 94 3.98 -8.30 21.59
CA PRO A 94 2.65 -8.46 22.12
C PRO A 94 2.07 -7.06 22.19
N ALA A 95 0.86 -6.87 21.62
CA ALA A 95 0.16 -5.60 21.73
C ALA A 95 0.09 -5.26 23.22
N THR A 96 1.04 -4.49 23.74
CA THR A 96 0.96 -3.91 25.07
C THR A 96 -0.34 -3.17 24.99
N SER A 97 -1.30 -3.67 25.76
CA SER A 97 -2.69 -3.34 25.67
C SER A 97 -2.85 -1.84 25.49
N PHE A 98 -3.92 -1.47 24.84
CA PHE A 98 -4.53 -0.14 24.90
C PHE A 98 -4.94 0.21 26.35
N ALA A 99 -4.10 -0.09 27.34
CA ALA A 99 -4.24 0.25 28.73
C ALA A 99 -4.04 1.75 28.83
N GLU A 100 -5.17 2.43 28.72
CA GLU A 100 -5.53 3.60 29.51
C GLU A 100 -4.43 4.66 29.56
N THR A 101 -4.50 5.60 28.62
CA THR A 101 -4.00 6.94 28.95
C THR A 101 -4.65 7.35 30.26
N PRO A 102 -3.90 7.66 31.33
CA PRO A 102 -4.50 8.27 32.50
C PRO A 102 -5.08 9.59 32.02
N SER A 103 -6.41 9.67 31.99
CA SER A 103 -7.12 10.95 31.90
C SER A 103 -6.61 11.79 33.07
N THR A 104 -5.67 12.68 32.80
CA THR A 104 -5.30 13.73 33.74
C THR A 104 -6.53 14.62 33.83
N ASP A 105 -7.34 14.32 34.84
CA ASP A 105 -8.43 15.15 35.32
C ASP A 105 -7.82 16.52 35.63
N VAL A 106 -7.97 17.47 34.71
CA VAL A 106 -7.74 18.90 34.97
C VAL A 106 -8.89 19.34 35.86
N SER A 107 -8.80 18.95 37.14
CA SER A 107 -9.65 19.44 38.19
C SER A 107 -9.40 20.94 38.34
N ARG A 108 -10.35 21.68 37.79
CA ARG A 108 -10.50 23.13 37.86
C ARG A 108 -10.73 23.56 39.31
N THR A 109 -9.68 23.66 40.12
CA THR A 109 -9.70 24.46 41.35
C THR A 109 -9.50 25.92 40.98
N GLY A 110 -10.59 26.53 40.51
CA GLY A 110 -10.70 27.98 40.45
C GLY A 110 -10.65 28.54 41.87
N ASN A 111 -9.55 29.23 42.16
CA ASN A 111 -9.27 29.90 43.42
C ASN A 111 -10.41 30.84 43.85
N VAL A 112 -10.74 30.74 45.14
CA VAL A 112 -11.40 31.79 45.92
C VAL A 112 -10.47 32.99 46.00
N LEU A 113 -10.93 34.17 45.55
CA LEU A 113 -10.36 35.46 45.94
C LEU A 113 -11.51 36.48 46.03
N ILE A 114 -11.84 36.80 47.30
CA ILE A 114 -12.32 38.04 47.92
C ILE A 114 -13.39 38.86 47.17
#